data_AF-A0A2H0X7B0-F1
#
_entry.id   AF-A0A2H0X7B0-F1
#
_cell.length_a   1.000
_cell.length_b   1.000
_cell.length_c   1.000
_cell.angle_alpha   90.00
_cell.angle_beta   90.00
_cell.angle_gamma   90.00
#
_symmetry.space_group_name_H-M   'P 1'
#
loop_
_entity.id
_entity.type
_entity.pdbx_description
1 polymer ?
#
loop_
_entity_poly.entity_id
_entity_poly.type
_entity_poly.pdbx_seq_one_letter_code
_entity_poly.pdbx_strand_id
1 'polypeptide(L)'
;MIPTTCINFFYPLCCAYMINKIISWIKSNKFATMLILVVAYLLFRSSRYNPLLLSSSYNTNYLEGALSDISSRNIGVMAPVSSGVSRESPPAPEATDRLVVKNSNLSLQVKDVADSMNKIQATAEGFGGYLVSSSLSRPLESSTGNITVRVPVTSLDQALSAYRSLAVKVVSENLYGHDVTDQYVDLDARLATYYKTKEKFEQILDRAVTVEDSLNVTRELINLQSNIDNLLGQKLYLEKTAQNSLITVYLSTDEYALPWTPDQPWRPVVIFKQAVRSLVVTFRSLGTKVIWLAVYSIIWVPVLLIVRFVWRRLSRPQTKV
;
A
#
# COMPACT_ATOMS: atom_id res chain seq x y z
N MET A 1 -41.38 -54.33 1.19
CA MET A 1 -42.55 -54.36 2.09
C MET A 1 -42.26 -53.39 3.23
N ILE A 2 -42.89 -52.21 3.19
CA ILE A 2 -42.87 -51.20 4.27
C ILE A 2 -44.05 -51.56 5.22
N PRO A 3 -43.98 -51.32 6.54
CA PRO A 3 -44.40 -50.03 7.13
C PRO A 3 -43.46 -49.56 8.28
N THR A 4 -42.98 -48.32 8.37
CA THR A 4 -43.63 -47.07 8.84
C THR A 4 -44.60 -47.22 10.01
N THR A 5 -44.18 -46.85 11.22
CA THR A 5 -44.84 -45.90 12.16
C THR A 5 -44.26 -46.02 13.57
N CYS A 6 -43.68 -44.94 14.10
CA CYS A 6 -44.06 -44.33 15.39
C CYS A 6 -43.12 -43.17 15.73
N ILE A 7 -43.76 -42.07 16.08
CA ILE A 7 -43.28 -40.70 16.21
C ILE A 7 -43.26 -40.34 17.70
N ASN A 8 -42.21 -39.62 18.10
CA ASN A 8 -42.11 -38.67 19.23
C ASN A 8 -42.16 -39.13 20.71
N PHE A 9 -41.51 -38.27 21.52
CA PHE A 9 -41.49 -38.13 22.97
C PHE A 9 -40.52 -39.02 23.75
N PHE A 10 -39.30 -38.53 24.02
CA PHE A 10 -38.64 -38.55 25.34
C PHE A 10 -37.22 -37.92 25.25
N TYR A 11 -37.10 -36.58 25.20
CA TYR A 11 -35.78 -35.91 25.23
C TYR A 11 -35.62 -34.62 26.07
N PRO A 12 -36.53 -34.16 26.98
CA PRO A 12 -36.24 -32.94 27.75
C PRO A 12 -35.50 -33.19 29.07
N LEU A 13 -35.42 -34.44 29.57
CA LEU A 13 -34.94 -34.71 30.94
C LEU A 13 -33.41 -34.76 31.08
N CYS A 14 -32.65 -34.99 30.01
CA CYS A 14 -31.19 -35.10 30.10
C CYS A 14 -30.48 -33.72 30.15
N CYS A 15 -31.07 -32.69 29.53
CA CYS A 15 -30.45 -31.36 29.44
C CYS A 15 -30.54 -30.58 30.77
N ALA A 16 -31.63 -30.74 31.52
CA ALA A 16 -31.83 -30.07 32.81
C ALA A 16 -30.86 -30.55 33.91
N TYR A 17 -30.43 -31.81 33.86
CA TYR A 17 -29.47 -32.38 34.82
C TYR A 17 -28.05 -31.83 34.63
N MET A 18 -27.61 -31.63 33.37
CA MET A 18 -26.29 -31.07 33.08
C MET A 18 -26.16 -29.60 33.49
N ILE A 19 -27.21 -28.79 33.29
CA ILE A 19 -27.21 -27.36 33.63
C ILE A 19 -27.13 -27.16 35.16
N ASN A 20 -27.86 -27.95 35.94
CA ASN A 20 -27.79 -27.87 37.42
C ASN A 20 -26.42 -28.27 37.98
N LYS A 21 -25.72 -29.21 37.34
CA LYS A 21 -24.37 -29.63 37.73
C LYS A 21 -23.30 -28.57 37.41
N ILE A 22 -23.48 -27.83 36.31
CA ILE A 22 -22.62 -26.70 35.95
C ILE A 22 -22.83 -25.54 36.93
N ILE A 23 -24.07 -25.26 37.32
CA ILE A 23 -24.40 -24.21 38.30
C ILE A 23 -23.84 -24.53 39.70
N SER A 24 -23.91 -25.79 40.14
CA SER A 24 -23.33 -26.19 41.43
C SER A 24 -21.79 -26.18 41.42
N TRP A 25 -21.16 -26.55 40.30
CA TRP A 25 -19.71 -26.46 40.11
C TRP A 25 -19.21 -25.00 40.11
N ILE A 26 -19.93 -24.08 39.46
CA ILE A 26 -19.66 -22.63 39.47
C ILE A 26 -19.71 -22.07 40.89
N LYS A 27 -20.63 -22.58 41.73
CA LYS A 27 -20.80 -22.13 43.12
C LYS A 27 -19.67 -22.61 44.03
N SER A 28 -19.11 -23.80 43.75
CA SER A 28 -17.96 -24.38 44.46
C SER A 28 -16.64 -23.70 44.11
N ASN A 29 -16.41 -23.37 42.83
CA ASN A 29 -15.08 -23.00 42.33
C ASN A 29 -15.01 -21.56 41.82
N LYS A 30 -15.23 -20.59 42.72
CA LYS A 30 -15.27 -19.14 42.42
C LYS A 30 -14.01 -18.58 41.77
N PHE A 31 -12.84 -19.18 42.01
CA PHE A 31 -11.57 -18.73 41.39
C PHE A 31 -11.41 -19.21 39.94
N ALA A 32 -11.83 -20.44 39.64
CA ALA A 32 -11.74 -20.99 38.28
C ALA A 32 -12.68 -20.25 37.31
N THR A 33 -13.87 -19.87 37.78
CA THR A 33 -14.84 -19.09 36.98
C THR A 33 -14.38 -17.66 36.72
N MET A 34 -13.72 -17.04 37.71
CA MET A 34 -13.10 -15.73 37.56
C MET A 34 -11.95 -15.78 36.54
N LEU A 35 -11.12 -16.82 36.59
CA LEU A 35 -10.02 -17.04 35.64
C LEU A 35 -10.52 -17.29 34.21
N ILE A 36 -11.56 -18.11 34.03
CA ILE A 36 -12.18 -18.35 32.71
C ILE A 36 -12.82 -17.07 32.16
N LEU A 37 -13.47 -16.26 33.01
CA LEU A 37 -14.02 -14.96 32.58
C LEU A 37 -12.94 -13.96 32.21
N VAL A 38 -11.81 -13.94 32.92
CA VAL A 38 -10.65 -13.08 32.58
C VAL A 38 -10.02 -13.52 31.26
N VAL A 39 -9.85 -14.82 31.02
CA VAL A 39 -9.34 -15.36 29.75
C VAL A 39 -10.31 -15.08 28.61
N ALA A 40 -11.62 -15.27 28.81
CA ALA A 40 -12.64 -14.93 27.83
C ALA A 40 -12.68 -13.42 27.54
N TYR A 41 -12.51 -12.58 28.56
CA TYR A 41 -12.43 -11.13 28.41
C TYR A 41 -11.18 -10.69 27.63
N LEU A 42 -10.03 -11.34 27.85
CA LEU A 42 -8.79 -11.07 27.11
C LEU A 42 -8.90 -11.50 25.64
N LEU A 43 -9.51 -12.66 25.36
CA LEU A 43 -9.77 -13.12 23.99
C LEU A 43 -10.76 -12.20 23.27
N PHE A 44 -11.86 -11.80 23.93
CA PHE A 44 -12.85 -10.90 23.34
C PHE A 44 -12.33 -9.47 23.16
N ARG A 45 -11.40 -9.02 24.03
CA ARG A 45 -10.68 -7.75 23.86
C ARG A 45 -9.71 -7.80 22.67
N SER A 46 -9.09 -8.93 22.39
CA SER A 46 -8.23 -9.08 21.21
C SER A 46 -9.00 -8.95 19.89
N SER A 47 -10.25 -9.43 19.83
CA SER A 47 -11.15 -9.22 18.67
C SER A 47 -11.70 -7.79 18.53
N ARG A 48 -11.55 -6.92 19.55
CA ARG A 48 -12.01 -5.52 19.50
C ARG A 48 -10.93 -4.55 19.03
N TYR A 49 -9.69 -5.01 18.83
CA TYR A 49 -8.71 -4.30 18.03
C TYR A 49 -8.95 -4.65 16.57
N ASN A 50 -10.04 -4.14 16.00
CA ASN A 50 -10.06 -3.88 14.58
C ASN A 50 -8.93 -2.86 14.34
N PRO A 51 -7.86 -3.19 13.59
CA PRO A 51 -7.15 -2.11 12.95
C PRO A 51 -8.20 -1.41 12.09
N LEU A 52 -8.29 -0.09 12.26
CA LEU A 52 -8.80 0.78 11.23
C LEU A 52 -8.05 0.39 9.95
N LEU A 53 -8.67 -0.47 9.15
CA LEU A 53 -8.37 -0.57 7.75
C LEU A 53 -8.78 0.79 7.20
N LEU A 54 -7.80 1.62 6.93
CA LEU A 54 -7.93 2.61 5.89
C LEU A 54 -8.18 1.79 4.62
N SER A 55 -9.45 1.49 4.35
CA SER A 55 -9.88 1.01 3.05
C SER A 55 -9.49 2.10 2.07
N SER A 56 -8.37 1.89 1.38
CA SER A 56 -8.09 2.61 0.15
C SER A 56 -9.22 2.20 -0.79
N SER A 57 -10.24 3.04 -0.88
CA SER A 57 -11.32 2.92 -1.85
C SER A 57 -10.73 3.23 -3.22
N TYR A 58 -10.09 2.23 -3.82
CA TYR A 58 -9.85 2.20 -5.25
C TYR A 58 -11.21 2.03 -5.91
N ASN A 59 -11.68 3.11 -6.54
CA ASN A 59 -12.94 3.18 -7.23
C ASN A 59 -12.82 2.41 -8.55
N THR A 60 -13.16 1.12 -8.55
CA THR A 60 -13.30 0.30 -9.76
C THR A 60 -14.76 0.31 -10.20
N ASN A 61 -15.25 1.46 -10.64
CA ASN A 61 -16.56 1.60 -11.30
C ASN A 61 -16.36 1.96 -12.77
N TYR A 62 -15.67 1.10 -13.52
CA TYR A 62 -15.74 1.04 -14.98
C TYR A 62 -15.29 -0.35 -15.38
N LEU A 63 -16.21 -1.33 -15.46
CA LEU A 63 -16.10 -2.57 -16.25
C LEU A 63 -17.19 -3.62 -15.93
N GLU A 64 -18.24 -3.29 -15.16
CA GLU A 64 -19.31 -4.26 -14.83
C GLU A 64 -20.60 -4.08 -15.66
N GLY A 65 -20.50 -3.41 -16.82
CA GLY A 65 -21.66 -3.11 -17.68
C GLY A 65 -21.71 -3.82 -19.03
N ALA A 66 -20.74 -4.67 -19.39
CA ALA A 66 -20.61 -5.14 -20.78
C ALA A 66 -20.51 -6.67 -20.97
N LEU A 67 -20.83 -7.49 -19.95
CA LEU A 67 -20.67 -8.95 -20.04
C LEU A 67 -21.90 -9.79 -19.70
N SER A 68 -23.09 -9.18 -19.58
CA SER A 68 -24.33 -9.93 -19.33
C SER A 68 -25.10 -10.34 -20.59
N ASP A 69 -24.57 -10.13 -21.79
CA ASP A 69 -25.32 -10.37 -23.05
C ASP A 69 -24.72 -11.43 -23.99
N ILE A 70 -23.83 -12.30 -23.48
CA ILE A 70 -23.23 -13.39 -24.28
C ILE A 70 -23.53 -14.77 -23.65
N SER A 71 -24.75 -14.99 -23.16
CA SER A 71 -25.21 -16.31 -22.70
C SER A 71 -26.09 -17.05 -23.70
N SER A 72 -26.16 -16.63 -24.97
CA SER A 72 -27.03 -17.25 -25.98
C SER A 72 -26.42 -17.33 -27.38
N ARG A 73 -25.14 -17.72 -27.51
CA ARG A 73 -24.64 -18.25 -28.78
C ARG A 73 -23.84 -19.52 -28.59
N ASN A 74 -24.50 -20.61 -28.97
CA ASN A 74 -23.92 -21.89 -29.32
C ASN A 74 -22.84 -21.70 -30.39
N ILE A 75 -21.57 -21.71 -30.00
CA ILE A 75 -20.43 -21.87 -30.92
C ILE A 75 -19.54 -22.95 -30.30
N GLY A 76 -19.48 -24.10 -30.97
CA GLY A 76 -18.60 -25.20 -30.60
C GLY A 76 -17.15 -24.74 -30.63
N VAL A 77 -16.47 -24.82 -29.49
CA VAL A 77 -15.05 -24.54 -29.38
C VAL A 77 -14.32 -25.87 -29.30
N MET A 78 -13.76 -26.28 -30.44
CA MET A 78 -12.63 -27.22 -30.46
C MET A 78 -11.45 -26.52 -29.76
N ALA A 79 -10.90 -27.14 -28.73
CA ALA A 79 -9.72 -26.63 -28.04
C ALA A 79 -8.53 -26.57 -29.01
N PRO A 80 -7.82 -25.43 -29.15
CA PRO A 80 -6.53 -25.44 -29.81
C PRO A 80 -5.50 -26.03 -28.85
N VAL A 81 -4.89 -27.14 -29.25
CA VAL A 81 -3.64 -27.64 -28.65
C VAL A 81 -2.57 -26.59 -28.89
N SER A 82 -2.32 -25.77 -27.87
CA SER A 82 -1.19 -24.85 -27.84
C SER A 82 0.09 -25.67 -27.62
N SER A 83 0.76 -25.99 -28.72
CA SER A 83 2.15 -26.43 -28.68
C SER A 83 2.99 -25.23 -28.23
N GLY A 84 3.55 -25.31 -27.03
CA GLY A 84 4.51 -24.35 -26.50
C GLY A 84 5.79 -24.35 -27.31
N VAL A 85 5.79 -23.63 -28.44
CA VAL A 85 7.01 -23.10 -29.03
C VAL A 85 7.19 -21.72 -28.41
N SER A 86 8.05 -21.65 -27.40
CA SER A 86 8.67 -20.39 -26.98
C SER A 86 9.30 -19.78 -28.23
N ARG A 87 8.63 -18.81 -28.84
CA ARG A 87 9.23 -17.96 -29.85
C ARG A 87 10.25 -17.10 -29.11
N GLU A 88 11.46 -17.61 -28.98
CA GLU A 88 12.65 -16.80 -28.77
C GLU A 88 12.62 -15.74 -29.87
N SER A 89 12.36 -14.49 -29.50
CA SER A 89 12.40 -13.39 -30.45
C SER A 89 13.82 -13.34 -31.02
N PRO A 90 14.02 -13.26 -32.35
CA PRO A 90 15.35 -13.09 -32.91
C PRO A 90 16.04 -11.90 -32.22
N PRO A 91 17.34 -11.99 -31.88
CA PRO A 91 18.06 -10.82 -31.39
C PRO A 91 17.92 -9.75 -32.45
N ALA A 92 17.17 -8.69 -32.12
CA ALA A 92 17.02 -7.55 -33.00
C ALA A 92 18.43 -7.04 -33.32
N PRO A 93 18.72 -6.70 -34.59
CA PRO A 93 20.01 -6.12 -34.96
C PRO A 93 20.30 -4.96 -34.02
N GLU A 94 21.56 -4.79 -33.61
CA GLU A 94 22.02 -3.71 -32.75
C GLU A 94 21.51 -2.36 -33.28
N ALA A 95 20.32 -1.96 -32.82
CA ALA A 95 19.79 -0.66 -33.08
C ALA A 95 20.65 0.26 -32.22
N THR A 96 21.57 0.97 -32.88
CA THR A 96 22.53 1.89 -32.26
C THR A 96 21.86 3.01 -31.46
N ASP A 97 20.53 3.10 -31.48
CA ASP A 97 19.75 4.15 -30.85
C ASP A 97 18.48 3.62 -30.15
N ARG A 98 18.63 2.59 -29.30
CA ARG A 98 17.54 2.12 -28.42
C ARG A 98 17.33 3.11 -27.29
N LEU A 99 16.08 3.58 -27.15
CA LEU A 99 15.68 4.46 -26.08
C LEU A 99 15.21 3.62 -24.87
N VAL A 100 16.06 3.48 -23.85
CA VAL A 100 15.76 2.66 -22.66
C VAL A 100 15.77 3.52 -21.41
N VAL A 101 14.63 3.56 -20.72
CA VAL A 101 14.50 4.21 -19.41
C VAL A 101 15.01 3.25 -18.34
N LYS A 102 16.01 3.67 -17.57
CA LYS A 102 16.58 2.87 -16.47
C LYS A 102 16.24 3.48 -15.11
N ASN A 103 15.69 2.66 -14.23
CA ASN A 103 15.37 3.03 -12.85
C ASN A 103 15.97 2.02 -11.89
N SER A 104 16.47 2.46 -10.75
CA SER A 104 17.08 1.60 -9.75
C SER A 104 16.53 1.87 -8.35
N ASN A 105 16.23 0.81 -7.61
CA ASN A 105 15.82 0.85 -6.21
C ASN A 105 16.84 0.10 -5.37
N LEU A 106 17.48 0.79 -4.43
CA LEU A 106 18.48 0.24 -3.53
C LEU A 106 17.99 0.34 -2.09
N SER A 107 18.14 -0.75 -1.34
CA SER A 107 17.96 -0.74 0.12
C SER A 107 19.29 -1.03 0.77
N LEU A 108 19.83 -0.03 1.48
CA LEU A 108 21.16 -0.06 2.06
C LEU A 108 21.09 0.03 3.57
N GLN A 109 21.77 -0.90 4.25
CA GLN A 109 22.04 -0.81 5.66
C GLN A 109 23.30 0.03 5.89
N VAL A 110 23.18 1.11 6.65
CA VAL A 110 24.26 2.08 6.89
C VAL A 110 24.46 2.34 8.38
N LYS A 111 25.66 2.78 8.77
CA LYS A 111 25.95 3.13 10.18
C LYS A 111 25.28 4.43 10.58
N ASP A 112 25.36 5.44 9.72
CA ASP A 112 24.75 6.76 9.90
C ASP A 112 23.98 7.13 8.64
N VAL A 113 22.68 7.33 8.77
CA VAL A 113 21.80 7.65 7.65
C VAL A 113 22.07 9.06 7.12
N ALA A 114 22.29 10.04 7.99
CA ALA A 114 22.47 11.42 7.59
C ALA A 114 23.78 11.62 6.82
N ASP A 115 24.88 11.04 7.32
CA ASP A 115 26.18 11.07 6.63
C ASP A 115 26.12 10.33 5.29
N SER A 116 25.46 9.17 5.24
CA SER A 116 25.31 8.41 4.01
C SER A 116 24.48 9.15 2.96
N MET A 117 23.40 9.83 3.36
CA MET A 117 22.59 10.66 2.45
C MET A 117 23.40 11.80 1.84
N ASN A 118 24.21 12.50 2.64
CA ASN A 118 25.07 13.57 2.16
C ASN A 118 26.12 13.05 1.15
N LYS A 119 26.73 11.89 1.44
CA LYS A 119 27.68 11.25 0.52
C LYS A 119 27.02 10.79 -0.78
N ILE A 120 25.81 10.24 -0.70
CA ILE A 120 25.03 9.83 -1.89
C ILE A 120 24.72 11.06 -2.76
N GLN A 121 24.28 12.15 -2.15
CA GLN A 121 24.02 13.41 -2.85
C GLN A 121 25.30 13.96 -3.51
N ALA A 122 26.40 14.09 -2.76
CA ALA A 122 27.66 14.61 -3.29
C ALA A 122 28.21 13.74 -4.43
N THR A 123 28.07 12.42 -4.32
CA THR A 123 28.46 11.47 -5.37
C THR A 123 27.58 11.63 -6.61
N ALA A 124 26.26 11.81 -6.44
CA ALA A 124 25.35 12.06 -7.56
C ALA A 124 25.71 13.36 -8.30
N GLU A 125 25.94 14.44 -7.56
CA GLU A 125 26.35 15.74 -8.11
C GLU A 125 27.71 15.65 -8.82
N GLY A 126 28.66 14.90 -8.26
CA GLY A 126 29.97 14.65 -8.90
C GLY A 126 29.89 13.93 -10.24
N PHE A 127 28.85 13.12 -10.47
CA PHE A 127 28.60 12.45 -11.75
C PHE A 127 27.71 13.27 -12.72
N GLY A 128 27.43 14.53 -12.41
CA GLY A 128 26.54 15.38 -13.21
C GLY A 128 25.05 15.10 -12.99
N GLY A 129 24.72 14.38 -11.92
CA GLY A 129 23.36 14.15 -11.45
C GLY A 129 22.87 15.26 -10.52
N TYR A 130 21.63 15.11 -10.05
CA TYR A 130 21.02 16.06 -9.12
C TYR A 130 20.02 15.38 -8.17
N LEU A 131 19.79 16.03 -7.03
CA LEU A 131 18.83 15.60 -6.03
C LEU A 131 17.39 15.88 -6.50
N VAL A 132 16.52 14.87 -6.44
CA VAL A 132 15.08 15.01 -6.70
C VAL A 132 14.32 15.20 -5.40
N SER A 133 14.56 14.32 -4.43
CA SER A 133 13.93 14.39 -3.13
C SER A 133 14.80 13.74 -2.06
N SER A 134 14.67 14.23 -0.84
CA SER A 134 15.37 13.73 0.34
C SER A 134 14.42 13.78 1.53
N SER A 135 14.28 12.68 2.24
CA SER A 135 13.52 12.61 3.48
C SER A 135 14.32 11.84 4.51
N LEU A 136 14.47 12.44 5.69
CA LEU A 136 15.18 11.86 6.81
C LEU A 136 14.25 11.80 8.01
N SER A 137 14.08 10.61 8.56
CA SER A 137 13.35 10.38 9.80
C SER A 137 14.32 9.89 10.87
N ARG A 138 14.25 10.51 12.05
CA ARG A 138 15.07 10.15 13.22
C ARG A 138 14.20 9.68 14.39
N PRO A 139 13.50 8.52 14.28
CA PRO A 139 12.92 7.87 15.44
C PRO A 139 13.99 7.57 16.50
N LEU A 140 13.59 7.50 17.77
CA LEU A 140 14.50 7.16 18.87
C LEU A 140 15.14 5.76 18.76
N GLU A 141 14.61 4.87 17.91
CA GLU A 141 15.00 3.46 17.85
C GLU A 141 15.82 3.08 16.61
N SER A 142 15.53 3.67 15.46
CA SER A 142 16.28 3.46 14.21
C SER A 142 16.14 4.69 13.33
N SER A 143 17.26 5.22 12.81
CA SER A 143 17.18 6.27 11.80
C SER A 143 16.86 5.63 10.46
N THR A 144 15.94 6.24 9.72
CA THR A 144 15.56 5.84 8.36
C THR A 144 15.60 7.05 7.44
N GLY A 145 15.95 6.85 6.19
CA GLY A 145 15.98 7.90 5.18
C GLY A 145 15.63 7.36 3.81
N ASN A 146 15.04 8.20 2.97
CA ASN A 146 14.94 7.96 1.55
C ASN A 146 15.58 9.13 0.81
N ILE A 147 16.32 8.81 -0.24
CA ILE A 147 16.91 9.80 -1.12
C ILE A 147 16.70 9.35 -2.55
N THR A 148 16.18 10.24 -3.37
CA THR A 148 15.95 10.00 -4.79
C THR A 148 16.81 10.98 -5.57
N VAL A 149 17.66 10.45 -6.44
CA VAL A 149 18.59 11.21 -7.27
C VAL A 149 18.40 10.83 -8.74
N ARG A 150 18.67 11.77 -9.63
CA ARG A 150 18.84 11.47 -11.05
C ARG A 150 20.30 11.55 -11.43
N VAL A 151 20.76 10.56 -12.19
CA VAL A 151 22.15 10.47 -12.67
C VAL A 151 22.13 10.16 -14.16
N PRO A 152 23.03 10.74 -14.97
CA PRO A 152 23.16 10.36 -16.39
C PRO A 152 23.35 8.85 -16.56
N VAL A 153 22.72 8.25 -17.58
CA VAL A 153 22.81 6.80 -17.84
C VAL A 153 24.25 6.32 -17.99
N THR A 154 25.13 7.15 -18.55
CA THR A 154 26.56 6.86 -18.75
C THR A 154 27.31 6.64 -17.42
N SER A 155 26.84 7.27 -16.34
CA SER A 155 27.47 7.23 -15.01
C SER A 155 26.71 6.33 -14.03
N LEU A 156 25.62 5.66 -14.46
CA LEU A 156 24.76 4.88 -13.57
C LEU A 156 25.53 3.75 -12.86
N ASP A 157 26.31 2.95 -13.60
CA ASP A 157 27.01 1.80 -13.01
C ASP A 157 28.08 2.24 -11.99
N GLN A 158 28.72 3.39 -12.25
CA GLN A 158 29.70 3.99 -11.35
C GLN A 158 29.02 4.52 -10.08
N ALA A 159 27.90 5.22 -10.22
CA ALA A 159 27.11 5.74 -9.10
C ALA A 159 26.59 4.60 -8.20
N LEU A 160 26.02 3.54 -8.80
CA LEU A 160 25.56 2.36 -8.07
C LEU A 160 26.70 1.69 -7.29
N SER A 161 27.86 1.54 -7.92
CA SER A 161 29.04 0.96 -7.27
C SER A 161 29.55 1.81 -6.10
N ALA A 162 29.55 3.14 -6.25
CA ALA A 162 29.87 4.06 -5.16
C ALA A 162 28.86 3.93 -4.00
N TYR A 163 27.55 3.82 -4.28
CA TYR A 163 26.53 3.65 -3.24
C TYR A 163 26.66 2.32 -2.50
N ARG A 164 26.98 1.23 -3.19
CA ARG A 164 27.25 -0.07 -2.54
C ARG A 164 28.41 0.02 -1.56
N SER A 165 29.45 0.80 -1.87
CA SER A 165 30.63 0.97 -1.00
C SER A 165 30.34 1.74 0.31
N LEU A 166 29.30 2.57 0.32
CA LEU A 166 28.86 3.30 1.52
C LEU A 166 28.05 2.42 2.48
N ALA A 167 27.49 1.32 1.98
CA ALA A 167 26.66 0.42 2.77
C ALA A 167 27.51 -0.56 3.58
N VAL A 168 27.05 -0.84 4.80
CA VAL A 168 27.54 -2.00 5.57
C VAL A 168 27.08 -3.30 4.91
N LYS A 169 25.85 -3.28 4.39
CA LYS A 169 25.22 -4.41 3.70
C LYS A 169 24.20 -3.88 2.70
N VAL A 170 24.23 -4.42 1.49
CA VAL A 170 23.16 -4.23 0.49
C VAL A 170 22.06 -5.23 0.82
N VAL A 171 20.88 -4.73 1.18
CA VAL A 171 19.73 -5.58 1.56
C VAL A 171 18.97 -6.03 0.32
N SER A 172 18.74 -5.10 -0.60
CA SER A 172 18.14 -5.39 -1.90
C SER A 172 18.59 -4.36 -2.93
N GLU A 173 18.71 -4.81 -4.17
CA GLU A 173 19.00 -3.98 -5.32
C GLU A 173 18.15 -4.48 -6.47
N ASN A 174 17.36 -3.58 -7.06
CA ASN A 174 16.57 -3.88 -8.24
C ASN A 174 16.85 -2.83 -9.31
N LEU A 175 17.25 -3.30 -10.49
CA LEU A 175 17.44 -2.48 -11.67
C LEU A 175 16.37 -2.84 -12.69
N TYR A 176 15.60 -1.83 -13.10
CA TYR A 176 14.52 -1.96 -14.07
C TYR A 176 14.88 -1.16 -15.32
N GLY A 177 14.77 -1.80 -16.48
CA GLY A 177 14.90 -1.16 -17.78
C GLY A 177 13.61 -1.32 -18.56
N HIS A 178 13.07 -0.21 -19.05
CA HIS A 178 11.88 -0.21 -19.91
C HIS A 178 12.26 0.36 -21.28
N ASP A 179 12.13 -0.44 -22.33
CA ASP A 179 12.37 0.00 -23.71
C ASP A 179 11.17 0.82 -24.18
N VAL A 180 11.42 2.08 -24.54
CA VAL A 180 10.42 3.04 -25.03
C VAL A 180 10.66 3.43 -26.49
N THR A 181 11.52 2.70 -27.20
CA THR A 181 11.84 2.98 -28.61
C THR A 181 10.58 2.99 -29.48
N ASP A 182 9.72 1.98 -29.33
CA ASP A 182 8.46 1.88 -30.09
C ASP A 182 7.52 3.07 -29.79
N GLN A 183 7.44 3.47 -28.51
CA GLN A 183 6.61 4.61 -28.09
C GLN A 183 7.15 5.92 -28.65
N TYR A 184 8.47 6.09 -28.66
CA TYR A 184 9.13 7.28 -29.21
C TYR A 184 8.89 7.41 -30.72
N VAL A 185 9.03 6.31 -31.47
CA VAL A 185 8.79 6.28 -32.91
C VAL A 185 7.31 6.52 -33.24
N ASP A 186 6.37 5.95 -32.47
CA ASP A 186 4.93 6.21 -32.65
C ASP A 186 4.59 7.69 -32.41
N LEU A 187 5.14 8.30 -31.34
CA LEU A 187 4.96 9.73 -31.07
C LEU A 187 5.47 10.61 -32.21
N ASP A 188 6.61 10.25 -32.82
CA ASP A 188 7.17 10.98 -33.95
C ASP A 188 6.30 10.87 -35.21
N ALA A 189 5.80 9.67 -35.51
CA ALA A 189 4.87 9.44 -36.62
C ALA A 189 3.55 10.21 -36.46
N ARG A 190 3.02 10.26 -35.23
CA ARG A 190 1.84 11.06 -34.90
C ARG A 190 2.12 12.54 -35.06
N LEU A 191 3.22 13.06 -34.50
CA LEU A 191 3.60 14.46 -34.64
C LEU A 191 3.72 14.87 -36.11
N ALA A 192 4.37 14.06 -36.95
CA ALA A 192 4.47 14.31 -38.39
C ALA A 192 3.09 14.40 -39.06
N THR A 193 2.14 13.55 -38.64
CA THR A 193 0.75 13.59 -39.14
C THR A 193 0.02 14.85 -38.70
N TYR A 194 0.17 15.24 -37.43
CA TYR A 194 -0.44 16.46 -36.88
C TYR A 194 0.13 17.73 -37.54
N TYR A 195 1.44 17.79 -37.80
CA TYR A 195 2.05 18.93 -38.51
C TYR A 195 1.55 19.06 -39.95
N LYS A 196 1.48 17.95 -40.70
CA LYS A 196 0.89 17.95 -42.06
C LYS A 196 -0.57 18.35 -42.05
N THR A 197 -1.31 17.95 -41.01
CA THR A 197 -2.71 18.34 -40.85
C THR A 197 -2.80 19.84 -40.57
N LYS A 198 -1.94 20.37 -39.70
CA LYS A 198 -1.89 21.80 -39.37
C LYS A 198 -1.66 22.65 -40.63
N GLU A 199 -0.67 22.28 -41.43
CA GLU A 199 -0.35 22.96 -42.69
C GLU A 199 -1.56 23.00 -43.64
N LYS A 200 -2.34 21.91 -43.73
CA LYS A 200 -3.56 21.90 -44.54
C LYS A 200 -4.64 22.84 -43.98
N PHE A 201 -4.82 22.90 -42.67
CA PHE A 201 -5.77 23.82 -42.04
C PHE A 201 -5.34 25.28 -42.22
N GLU A 202 -4.03 25.58 -42.18
CA GLU A 202 -3.49 26.90 -42.51
C GLU A 202 -3.80 27.29 -43.96
N GLN A 203 -3.60 26.37 -44.91
CA GLN A 203 -3.95 26.60 -46.32
C GLN A 203 -5.47 26.82 -46.54
N ILE A 204 -6.32 26.18 -45.74
CA ILE A 204 -7.77 26.40 -45.77
C ILE A 204 -8.10 27.78 -45.18
N LEU A 205 -7.43 28.18 -44.09
CA LEU A 205 -7.59 29.49 -43.46
C LEU A 205 -7.25 30.62 -44.44
N ASP A 206 -6.15 30.49 -45.19
CA ASP A 206 -5.72 31.47 -46.19
C ASP A 206 -6.74 31.67 -47.33
N ARG A 207 -7.60 30.68 -47.57
CA ARG A 207 -8.66 30.71 -48.59
C ARG A 207 -10.04 31.04 -48.03
N ALA A 208 -10.17 31.22 -46.72
CA ALA A 208 -11.45 31.49 -46.08
C ALA A 208 -11.95 32.90 -46.42
N VAL A 209 -13.14 33.01 -47.01
CA VAL A 209 -13.73 34.30 -47.42
C VAL A 209 -14.67 34.85 -46.35
N THR A 210 -15.33 33.98 -45.57
CA THR A 210 -16.27 34.41 -44.52
C THR A 210 -15.61 34.44 -43.14
N VAL A 211 -16.04 35.37 -42.29
CA VAL A 211 -15.56 35.49 -40.90
C VAL A 211 -15.89 34.23 -40.11
N GLU A 212 -17.06 33.63 -40.33
CA GLU A 212 -17.49 32.41 -39.64
C GLU A 212 -16.57 31.22 -39.96
N ASP A 213 -16.21 31.02 -41.23
CA ASP A 213 -15.26 29.98 -41.64
C ASP A 213 -13.88 30.19 -41.01
N SER A 214 -13.40 31.44 -40.98
CA SER A 214 -12.11 31.78 -40.37
C SER A 214 -12.08 31.47 -38.88
N LEU A 215 -13.18 31.74 -38.15
CA LEU A 215 -13.29 31.45 -36.72
C LEU A 215 -13.35 29.94 -36.47
N ASN A 216 -14.08 29.19 -37.30
CA ASN A 216 -14.18 27.74 -37.17
C ASN A 216 -12.83 27.06 -37.43
N VAL A 217 -12.13 27.43 -38.49
CA VAL A 217 -10.78 26.92 -38.79
C VAL A 217 -9.78 27.29 -37.69
N THR A 218 -9.84 28.52 -37.17
CA THR A 218 -8.97 28.97 -36.07
C THR A 218 -9.18 28.15 -34.80
N ARG A 219 -10.43 27.82 -34.44
CA ARG A 219 -10.73 26.95 -33.29
C ARG A 219 -10.10 25.57 -33.46
N GLU A 220 -10.24 24.96 -34.64
CA GLU A 220 -9.62 23.66 -34.92
C GLU A 220 -8.10 23.73 -34.90
N LEU A 221 -7.50 24.82 -35.39
CA LEU A 221 -6.06 25.01 -35.38
C LEU A 221 -5.51 25.14 -33.95
N ILE A 222 -6.23 25.81 -33.05
CA ILE A 222 -5.89 25.88 -31.61
C ILE A 222 -5.94 24.49 -30.98
N ASN A 223 -7.00 23.71 -31.27
CA ASN A 223 -7.12 22.33 -30.77
C ASN A 223 -5.96 21.46 -31.27
N LEU A 224 -5.62 21.59 -32.55
CA LEU A 224 -4.53 20.85 -33.18
C LEU A 224 -3.17 21.23 -32.59
N GLN A 225 -2.93 22.52 -32.35
CA GLN A 225 -1.71 23.00 -31.70
C GLN A 225 -1.59 22.43 -30.28
N SER A 226 -2.66 22.45 -29.49
CA SER A 226 -2.69 21.82 -28.17
C SER A 226 -2.33 20.33 -28.23
N ASN A 227 -2.85 19.59 -29.22
CA ASN A 227 -2.49 18.19 -29.42
C ASN A 227 -1.00 18.00 -29.77
N ILE A 228 -0.44 18.86 -30.63
CA ILE A 228 0.98 18.87 -30.97
C ILE A 228 1.82 19.11 -29.72
N ASP A 229 1.50 20.12 -28.92
CA ASP A 229 2.25 20.48 -27.72
C ASP A 229 2.22 19.35 -26.68
N ASN A 230 1.09 18.68 -26.53
CA ASN A 230 0.96 17.50 -25.67
C ASN A 230 1.84 16.34 -26.13
N LEU A 231 1.82 16.00 -27.43
CA LEU A 231 2.66 14.92 -27.98
C LEU A 231 4.15 15.26 -27.93
N LEU A 232 4.51 16.51 -28.21
CA LEU A 232 5.87 17.00 -28.12
C LEU A 232 6.37 16.94 -26.66
N GLY A 233 5.54 17.33 -25.71
CA GLY A 233 5.85 17.19 -24.29
C GLY A 233 6.11 15.75 -23.87
N GLN A 234 5.29 14.80 -24.35
CA GLN A 234 5.50 13.36 -24.11
C GLN A 234 6.81 12.85 -24.71
N LYS A 235 7.12 13.25 -25.96
CA LYS A 235 8.37 12.88 -26.63
C LYS A 235 9.59 13.38 -25.85
N LEU A 236 9.61 14.66 -25.48
CA LEU A 236 10.70 15.27 -24.71
C LEU A 236 10.83 14.65 -23.31
N TYR A 237 9.72 14.23 -22.71
CA TYR A 237 9.74 13.53 -21.42
C TYR A 237 10.44 12.17 -21.53
N LEU A 238 10.12 11.36 -22.55
CA LEU A 238 10.77 10.07 -22.78
C LEU A 238 12.26 10.25 -23.05
N GLU A 239 12.63 11.21 -23.89
CA GLU A 239 14.03 11.52 -24.20
C GLU A 239 14.82 11.91 -22.94
N LYS A 240 14.31 12.87 -22.15
CA LYS A 240 14.98 13.30 -20.91
C LYS A 240 15.07 12.20 -19.86
N THR A 241 14.07 11.32 -19.81
CA THR A 241 14.02 10.19 -18.86
C THR A 241 14.87 9.02 -19.33
N ALA A 242 15.10 8.86 -20.64
CA ALA A 242 16.04 7.90 -21.18
C ALA A 242 17.50 8.37 -21.01
N GLN A 243 17.77 9.67 -21.01
CA GLN A 243 19.12 10.22 -20.76
C GLN A 243 19.51 10.16 -19.27
N ASN A 244 18.54 10.25 -18.36
CA ASN A 244 18.77 10.31 -16.91
C ASN A 244 18.07 9.16 -16.19
N SER A 245 18.83 8.36 -15.46
CA SER A 245 18.29 7.30 -14.64
C SER A 245 17.84 7.78 -13.27
N LEU A 246 16.70 7.30 -12.80
CA LEU A 246 16.20 7.57 -11.45
C LEU A 246 16.74 6.50 -10.48
N ILE A 247 17.43 6.93 -9.44
CA ILE A 247 17.93 6.04 -8.38
C ILE A 247 17.24 6.42 -7.08
N THR A 248 16.47 5.49 -6.51
CA THR A 248 15.84 5.63 -5.20
C THR A 248 16.61 4.77 -4.21
N VAL A 249 17.21 5.41 -3.20
CA VAL A 249 17.97 4.73 -2.15
C VAL A 249 17.21 4.84 -0.83
N TYR A 250 16.87 3.70 -0.27
CA TYR A 250 16.34 3.54 1.08
C TYR A 250 17.47 3.21 2.03
N LEU A 251 17.60 4.01 3.09
CA LEU A 251 18.68 3.92 4.05
C LEU A 251 18.10 3.63 5.43
N SER A 252 18.70 2.69 6.15
CA SER A 252 18.41 2.52 7.56
C SER A 252 19.62 2.02 8.35
N THR A 253 19.64 2.39 9.63
CA THR A 253 20.51 1.77 10.63
C THR A 253 20.15 0.32 10.93
N ASP A 254 18.88 -0.06 10.77
CA ASP A 254 18.36 -1.40 11.03
C ASP A 254 17.74 -1.98 9.76
N GLU A 255 18.09 -3.21 9.42
CA GLU A 255 17.55 -3.90 8.25
C GLU A 255 16.02 -4.07 8.32
N TYR A 256 15.45 -4.09 9.53
CA TYR A 256 14.00 -4.24 9.76
C TYR A 256 13.15 -3.01 9.46
N ALA A 257 13.77 -1.84 9.28
CA ALA A 257 13.04 -0.61 8.97
C ALA A 257 13.02 -0.29 7.46
N LEU A 258 13.57 -1.17 6.62
CA LEU A 258 13.59 -1.03 5.17
C LEU A 258 12.36 -1.71 4.54
N PRO A 259 11.78 -1.15 3.46
CA PRO A 259 10.57 -1.67 2.84
C PRO A 259 10.75 -3.00 2.07
N TRP A 260 11.98 -3.38 1.71
CA TRP A 260 12.28 -4.55 0.88
C TRP A 260 13.37 -5.42 1.49
N THR A 261 12.98 -6.36 2.36
CA THR A 261 13.85 -7.42 2.88
C THR A 261 13.43 -8.77 2.30
N PRO A 262 14.35 -9.62 1.81
CA PRO A 262 14.02 -11.00 1.44
C PRO A 262 13.51 -11.80 2.65
N ASP A 263 12.63 -12.77 2.40
CA ASP A 263 12.00 -13.65 3.39
C ASP A 263 13.04 -14.21 4.38
N GLN A 264 12.98 -13.77 5.65
CA GLN A 264 14.01 -14.13 6.62
C GLN A 264 13.77 -15.54 7.20
N PRO A 265 14.84 -16.33 7.42
CA PRO A 265 14.78 -17.50 8.31
C PRO A 265 14.40 -17.06 9.74
N TRP A 266 13.74 -17.95 10.48
CA TRP A 266 13.28 -17.68 11.85
C TRP A 266 14.44 -17.30 12.78
N ARG A 267 14.42 -16.06 13.31
CA ARG A 267 15.47 -15.49 14.20
C ARG A 267 14.92 -15.25 15.62
N PRO A 268 15.07 -16.21 16.55
CA PRO A 268 14.43 -16.17 17.87
C PRO A 268 14.89 -15.00 18.76
N VAL A 269 16.14 -14.54 18.61
CA VAL A 269 16.70 -13.46 19.46
C VAL A 269 16.05 -12.10 19.18
N VAL A 270 15.70 -11.81 17.93
CA VAL A 270 15.04 -10.54 17.56
C VAL A 270 13.59 -10.55 18.02
N ILE A 271 12.89 -11.68 17.82
CA ILE A 271 11.52 -11.89 18.31
C ILE A 271 11.46 -11.70 19.83
N PHE A 272 12.45 -12.20 20.58
CA PHE A 272 12.53 -11.99 22.02
C PHE A 272 12.68 -10.51 22.39
N LYS A 273 13.58 -9.76 21.75
CA LYS A 273 13.74 -8.30 21.98
C LYS A 273 12.46 -7.54 21.65
N GLN A 274 11.78 -7.91 20.57
CA GLN A 274 10.52 -7.31 20.18
C GLN A 274 9.40 -7.62 21.18
N ALA A 275 9.34 -8.85 21.70
CA ALA A 275 8.40 -9.25 22.74
C ALA A 275 8.64 -8.52 24.08
N VAL A 276 9.90 -8.30 24.47
CA VAL A 276 10.22 -7.51 25.66
C VAL A 276 9.83 -6.04 25.47
N ARG A 277 10.06 -5.46 24.28
CA ARG A 277 9.64 -4.09 23.97
C ARG A 277 8.12 -3.95 24.03
N SER A 278 7.37 -4.90 23.44
CA SER A 278 5.90 -4.87 23.47
C SER A 278 5.36 -5.03 24.90
N LEU A 279 6.03 -5.81 25.75
CA LEU A 279 5.72 -5.90 27.18
C LEU A 279 5.88 -4.55 27.90
N VAL A 280 6.99 -3.85 27.69
CA VAL A 280 7.24 -2.53 28.30
C VAL A 280 6.22 -1.50 27.82
N VAL A 281 5.90 -1.48 26.53
CA VAL A 281 4.86 -0.60 25.97
C VAL A 281 3.49 -0.90 26.58
N THR A 282 3.18 -2.18 26.80
CA THR A 282 1.94 -2.61 27.44
C THR A 282 1.85 -2.15 28.89
N PHE A 283 2.94 -2.28 29.67
CA PHE A 283 3.00 -1.77 31.05
C PHE A 283 2.85 -0.24 31.11
N ARG A 284 3.50 0.50 30.20
CA ARG A 284 3.30 1.95 30.08
C ARG A 284 1.85 2.30 29.78
N SER A 285 1.22 1.60 28.84
CA SER A 285 -0.21 1.78 28.51
C SER A 285 -1.12 1.49 29.70
N LEU A 286 -0.80 0.47 30.50
CA LEU A 286 -1.53 0.16 31.72
C LEU A 286 -1.39 1.29 32.74
N GLY A 287 -0.18 1.80 32.95
CA GLY A 287 0.09 2.96 33.81
C GLY A 287 -0.69 4.20 33.37
N THR A 288 -0.70 4.53 32.08
CA THR A 288 -1.49 5.65 31.53
C THR A 288 -2.99 5.48 31.81
N LYS A 289 -3.53 4.26 31.69
CA LYS A 289 -4.94 3.97 32.02
C LYS A 289 -5.23 4.11 33.50
N VAL A 290 -4.31 3.72 34.38
CA VAL A 290 -4.45 3.90 35.84
C VAL A 290 -4.48 5.38 36.20
N ILE A 291 -3.61 6.20 35.59
CA ILE A 291 -3.61 7.66 35.79
C ILE A 291 -4.94 8.27 35.36
N TRP A 292 -5.43 7.92 34.16
CA TRP A 292 -6.76 8.34 33.71
C TRP A 292 -7.83 7.89 34.69
N LEU A 293 -7.86 6.62 35.09
CA LEU A 293 -8.86 6.11 36.04
C LEU A 293 -8.82 6.85 37.38
N ALA A 294 -7.64 7.20 37.89
CA ALA A 294 -7.48 7.98 39.12
C ALA A 294 -8.05 9.40 38.98
N VAL A 295 -7.77 10.09 37.86
CA VAL A 295 -8.32 11.43 37.60
C VAL A 295 -9.85 11.39 37.50
N TYR A 296 -10.39 10.42 36.74
CA TYR A 296 -11.84 10.28 36.60
C TYR A 296 -12.52 9.79 37.90
N SER A 297 -11.80 9.09 38.77
CA SER A 297 -12.31 8.63 40.06
C SER A 297 -12.86 9.79 40.90
N ILE A 298 -12.25 10.98 40.83
CA ILE A 298 -12.72 12.16 41.57
C ILE A 298 -14.17 12.56 41.20
N ILE A 299 -14.60 12.31 39.96
CA ILE A 299 -15.95 12.62 39.46
C ILE A 299 -16.89 11.42 39.67
N TRP A 300 -16.42 10.21 39.37
CA TRP A 300 -17.26 9.02 39.44
C TRP A 300 -17.58 8.59 40.88
N VAL A 301 -16.68 8.79 41.84
CA VAL A 301 -16.89 8.46 43.26
C VAL A 301 -18.09 9.22 43.87
N PRO A 302 -18.20 10.56 43.78
CA PRO A 302 -19.36 11.26 44.30
C PRO A 302 -20.66 10.89 43.58
N VAL A 303 -20.62 10.68 42.25
CA VAL A 303 -21.79 10.21 41.49
C VAL A 303 -22.27 8.84 42.00
N LEU A 304 -21.36 7.89 42.23
CA LEU A 304 -21.69 6.57 42.78
C LEU A 304 -22.25 6.64 44.20
N LEU A 305 -21.71 7.52 45.04
CA LEU A 305 -22.21 7.74 46.40
C LEU A 305 -23.62 8.33 46.39
N ILE A 306 -23.91 9.30 45.51
CA ILE A 306 -25.25 9.89 45.35
C ILE A 306 -26.24 8.83 44.86
N VAL A 307 -25.90 8.07 43.82
CA VAL A 307 -26.76 6.98 43.31
C VAL A 307 -27.05 5.98 44.42
N ARG A 308 -26.04 5.54 45.17
CA ARG A 308 -26.22 4.60 46.29
C ARG A 308 -27.08 5.18 47.41
N PHE A 309 -26.94 6.46 47.70
CA PHE A 309 -27.74 7.16 48.72
C PHE A 309 -29.21 7.26 48.30
N VAL A 310 -29.47 7.65 47.05
CA VAL A 310 -30.82 7.74 46.46
C VAL A 310 -31.49 6.37 46.42
N TRP A 311 -30.77 5.33 45.99
CA TRP A 311 -31.29 3.96 45.97
C TRP A 311 -31.67 3.47 47.36
N ARG A 312 -30.83 3.74 48.37
CA ARG A 312 -31.14 3.43 49.78
C ARG A 312 -32.35 4.19 50.32
N ARG A 313 -32.64 5.37 49.79
CA ARG A 313 -33.79 6.20 50.23
C ARG A 313 -35.09 5.75 49.58
N LEU A 314 -35.05 5.36 48.30
CA LEU A 314 -36.20 4.85 47.55
C LEU A 314 -36.61 3.42 47.94
N SER A 315 -35.69 2.59 48.45
CA SER A 315 -35.99 1.23 48.91
C SER A 315 -36.54 1.13 50.35
N ARG A 316 -36.99 2.24 50.97
CA ARG A 316 -37.71 2.18 52.25
C ARG A 316 -39.20 1.88 51.97
N PRO A 317 -39.74 0.70 52.34
CA PRO A 317 -41.13 0.37 52.08
C PRO A 317 -42.05 1.31 52.89
N GLN A 318 -43.01 1.94 52.20
CA GLN A 318 -44.07 2.74 52.80
C GLN A 318 -44.92 1.83 53.70
N THR A 319 -44.88 2.03 55.01
CA THR A 319 -45.87 1.44 55.93
C THR A 319 -47.22 2.06 55.62
N LYS A 320 -48.10 1.28 54.97
CA LYS A 320 -49.53 1.60 54.85
C LYS A 320 -50.10 1.74 56.26
N VAL A 321 -50.57 2.94 56.58
CA VAL A 321 -51.42 3.25 57.75
C VAL A 321 -52.81 2.68 57.48
#